data_AF-A0A6C2DTI9-F1
#
_entry.id   AF-A0A6C2DTI9-F1
#
_cell.length_a   1.000
_cell.length_b   1.000
_cell.length_c   1.000
_cell.angle_alpha   90.00
_cell.angle_beta   90.00
_cell.angle_gamma   90.00
#
_symmetry.space_group_name_H-M   'P 1'
#
loop_
_entity.id
_entity.type
_entity.pdbx_description
1 polymer ?
#
loop_
_entity_poly.entity_id
_entity_poly.type
_entity_poly.pdbx_seq_one_letter_code
_entity_poly.pdbx_strand_id
1 'polypeptide(L)'
;MYPDLDPRKLEQFLTDQDYQRIKSFDNVYILPFASQNGEAEQICFGIGLSWLMIRNLMLLSDISIHGPEDTPDLPYEAVNDMVRSRLRSSHVTGIANFNSDGYSLQVEFHHPDRSVITTRVHNEDFKMFLLECSHAITHLIGSKSDDLIVNRWNVAQPRDANSLVQLGKIRLDFNREQMIERAQAAQKLLDIDPDFIVAMWEIDEEIPEAKQKFLLGLDRDPYNAQLCFIIFCATWLSKKPQPDALQYCRKAIELSLGHGKAHMCAPHAAYEPQKMLRHSELGYRLLPGNSFAVNNYTIALNRTGSPEEKRILLAEEGISADPHDGGNYDRLIELYIELGDYENALAIAEKLQKLYEPTINKRTLYCLRQNPMMAKLIDSGKYDPAADNRRRIAELRQSIERKK
;
A
#
# COMPACT_ATOMS: atom_id res chain seq x y z
N MET A 1 -16.86 -13.61 1.59
CA MET A 1 -17.13 -12.74 2.75
C MET A 1 -18.55 -12.17 2.75
N TYR A 2 -19.14 -11.85 1.60
CA TYR A 2 -20.54 -11.38 1.52
C TYR A 2 -21.35 -12.21 0.51
N PRO A 3 -21.63 -13.50 0.81
CA PRO A 3 -22.21 -14.43 -0.17
C PRO A 3 -23.58 -14.02 -0.70
N ASP A 4 -24.37 -13.29 0.10
CA ASP A 4 -25.75 -12.93 -0.22
C ASP A 4 -25.93 -11.44 -0.60
N LEU A 5 -24.84 -10.69 -0.68
CA LEU A 5 -24.91 -9.26 -0.98
C LEU A 5 -24.90 -9.03 -2.48
N ASP A 6 -25.91 -8.29 -2.98
CA ASP A 6 -25.92 -7.76 -4.34
C ASP A 6 -24.56 -7.09 -4.64
N PRO A 7 -23.87 -7.44 -5.73
CA PRO A 7 -22.61 -6.81 -6.12
C PRO A 7 -22.64 -5.28 -6.11
N ARG A 8 -23.77 -4.65 -6.45
CA ARG A 8 -23.89 -3.18 -6.39
C ARG A 8 -23.90 -2.64 -4.97
N LYS A 9 -24.36 -3.43 -4.00
CA LYS A 9 -24.28 -3.08 -2.57
C LYS A 9 -22.88 -3.30 -2.01
N LEU A 10 -22.00 -4.09 -2.67
CA LEU A 10 -20.58 -4.14 -2.30
C LEU A 10 -19.89 -2.79 -2.51
N GLU A 11 -20.41 -1.95 -3.40
CA GLU A 11 -19.84 -0.62 -3.72
C GLU A 11 -20.38 0.50 -2.82
N GLN A 12 -21.52 0.27 -2.16
CA GLN A 12 -22.25 1.29 -1.38
C GLN A 12 -22.07 1.07 0.12
N PHE A 13 -20.85 1.24 0.61
CA PHE A 13 -20.52 1.03 2.03
C PHE A 13 -19.85 2.22 2.70
N LEU A 14 -19.46 3.24 1.93
CA LEU A 14 -18.89 4.48 2.45
C LEU A 14 -19.99 5.54 2.61
N THR A 15 -20.35 5.86 3.85
CA THR A 15 -21.32 6.92 4.13
C THR A 15 -20.72 8.31 3.95
N ASP A 16 -21.56 9.34 3.85
CA ASP A 16 -21.11 10.74 3.83
C ASP A 16 -20.30 11.09 5.08
N GLN A 17 -20.75 10.62 6.24
CA GLN A 17 -20.08 10.84 7.52
C GLN A 17 -18.71 10.16 7.56
N ASP A 18 -18.62 8.91 7.10
CA ASP A 18 -17.35 8.20 7.02
C ASP A 18 -16.38 8.89 6.08
N TYR A 19 -16.86 9.30 4.90
CA TYR A 19 -16.03 10.04 3.94
C TYR A 19 -15.48 11.34 4.54
N GLN A 20 -16.32 12.15 5.20
CA GLN A 20 -15.83 13.40 5.83
C GLN A 20 -14.84 13.12 6.96
N ARG A 21 -15.07 12.08 7.75
CA ARG A 21 -14.18 11.66 8.84
C ARG A 21 -12.82 11.17 8.32
N ILE A 22 -12.81 10.25 7.34
CA ILE A 22 -11.56 9.65 6.83
C ILE A 22 -10.69 10.71 6.13
N LYS A 23 -11.30 11.72 5.49
CA LYS A 23 -10.57 12.82 4.85
C LYS A 23 -9.67 13.62 5.79
N SER A 24 -9.93 13.58 7.09
CA SER A 24 -9.14 14.28 8.11
C SER A 24 -8.18 13.36 8.87
N PHE A 25 -8.04 12.10 8.46
CA PHE A 25 -7.10 11.19 9.13
C PHE A 25 -5.66 11.63 8.91
N ASP A 26 -4.88 11.54 9.99
CA ASP A 26 -3.44 11.64 9.90
C ASP A 26 -2.84 10.40 9.24
N ASN A 27 -1.83 10.63 8.41
CA ASN A 27 -1.05 9.57 7.77
C ASN A 27 0.12 9.18 8.68
N VAL A 28 0.10 7.94 9.19
CA VAL A 28 1.11 7.43 10.10
C VAL A 28 1.85 6.24 9.48
N TYR A 29 3.18 6.36 9.48
CA TYR A 29 4.10 5.31 9.05
C TYR A 29 4.74 4.67 10.28
N ILE A 30 4.67 3.34 10.38
CA ILE A 30 5.34 2.58 11.44
C ILE A 30 6.65 2.04 10.86
N LEU A 31 7.74 2.77 11.09
CA LEU A 31 9.08 2.40 10.63
C LEU A 31 9.65 1.25 11.49
N PRO A 32 10.70 0.55 11.03
CA PRO A 32 11.40 -0.43 11.84
C PRO A 32 11.76 0.10 13.24
N PHE A 33 11.55 -0.74 14.27
CA PHE A 33 12.00 -0.45 15.64
C PHE A 33 13.43 -0.96 15.86
N ALA A 34 14.32 -0.62 14.93
CA ALA A 34 15.66 -1.16 14.87
C ALA A 34 16.71 -0.05 14.65
N SER A 35 17.76 -0.07 15.47
CA SER A 35 18.97 0.71 15.27
C SER A 35 19.95 -0.06 14.40
N GLN A 36 20.59 0.60 13.43
CA GLN A 36 21.64 -0.03 12.61
C GLN A 36 22.88 -0.43 13.42
N ASN A 37 23.00 0.10 14.64
CA ASN A 37 24.09 -0.20 15.58
C ASN A 37 23.71 -1.31 16.58
N GLY A 38 22.50 -1.86 16.50
CA GLY A 38 22.03 -2.94 17.36
C GLY A 38 22.64 -4.29 17.02
N GLU A 39 22.54 -5.25 17.95
CA GLU A 39 22.86 -6.64 17.65
C GLU A 39 21.90 -7.21 16.61
N ALA A 40 22.38 -8.11 15.74
CA ALA A 40 21.59 -8.63 14.62
C ALA A 40 20.23 -9.22 15.04
N GLU A 41 20.19 -9.89 16.19
CA GLU A 41 18.95 -10.47 16.71
C GLU A 41 17.94 -9.40 17.17
N GLN A 42 18.42 -8.32 17.78
CA GLN A 42 17.58 -7.18 18.20
C GLN A 42 17.05 -6.40 17.00
N ILE A 43 17.87 -6.24 15.96
CA ILE A 43 17.45 -5.64 14.69
C ILE A 43 16.30 -6.45 14.09
N CYS A 44 16.46 -7.78 14.00
CA CYS A 44 15.43 -8.66 13.48
C CYS A 44 14.15 -8.61 14.35
N PHE A 45 14.29 -8.64 15.68
CA PHE A 45 13.17 -8.51 16.60
C PHE A 45 12.40 -7.19 16.38
N GLY A 46 13.10 -6.06 16.28
CA GLY A 46 12.51 -4.75 16.07
C GLY A 46 11.78 -4.60 14.73
N ILE A 47 12.30 -5.22 13.67
CA ILE A 47 11.63 -5.28 12.36
C ILE A 47 10.37 -6.13 12.44
N GLY A 48 10.44 -7.33 13.03
CA GLY A 48 9.26 -8.18 13.22
C GLY A 48 8.18 -7.49 14.06
N LEU A 49 8.59 -6.80 15.13
CA LEU A 49 7.69 -6.07 16.02
C LEU A 49 6.99 -4.91 15.31
N SER A 50 7.68 -4.15 14.45
CA SER A 50 7.04 -3.05 13.71
C SER A 50 5.95 -3.55 12.76
N TRP A 51 6.15 -4.70 12.12
CA TRP A 51 5.14 -5.35 11.26
C TRP A 51 3.90 -5.78 12.03
N LEU A 52 4.09 -6.37 13.20
CA LEU A 52 2.97 -6.68 14.08
C LEU A 52 2.24 -5.41 14.55
N MET A 53 2.97 -4.34 14.85
CA MET A 53 2.34 -3.06 15.21
C MET A 53 1.56 -2.44 14.05
N ILE A 54 2.03 -2.55 12.80
CA ILE A 54 1.23 -2.17 11.62
C ILE A 54 -0.11 -2.92 11.63
N ARG A 55 -0.09 -4.25 11.78
CA ARG A 55 -1.31 -5.08 11.83
C ARG A 55 -2.26 -4.62 12.92
N ASN A 56 -1.76 -4.41 14.13
CA ASN A 56 -2.58 -4.04 15.28
C ASN A 56 -3.16 -2.62 15.13
N LEU A 57 -2.33 -1.65 14.74
CA LEU A 57 -2.70 -0.25 14.68
C LEU A 57 -3.62 0.06 13.48
N MET A 58 -3.58 -0.76 12.41
CA MET A 58 -4.54 -0.65 11.30
C MET A 58 -6.02 -0.74 11.76
N LEU A 59 -6.28 -1.34 12.93
CA LEU A 59 -7.62 -1.46 13.50
C LEU A 59 -8.15 -0.19 14.17
N LEU A 60 -7.30 0.83 14.32
CA LEU A 60 -7.70 2.13 14.83
C LEU A 60 -8.63 2.83 13.84
N SER A 61 -9.70 3.44 14.36
CA SER A 61 -10.82 3.91 13.53
C SER A 61 -10.78 5.39 13.15
N ASP A 62 -9.73 6.09 13.56
CA ASP A 62 -9.57 7.55 13.45
C ASP A 62 -8.24 7.96 12.80
N ILE A 63 -7.49 7.01 12.24
CA ILE A 63 -6.16 7.25 11.68
C ILE A 63 -5.88 6.37 10.45
N SER A 64 -4.91 6.80 9.64
CA SER A 64 -4.43 6.06 8.49
C SER A 64 -3.06 5.45 8.78
N ILE A 65 -3.03 4.17 9.14
CA ILE A 65 -1.78 3.41 9.26
C ILE A 65 -1.38 2.88 7.88
N HIS A 66 -0.18 3.22 7.45
CA HIS A 66 0.37 2.78 6.18
C HIS A 66 0.84 1.32 6.26
N GLY A 67 0.55 0.56 5.19
CA GLY A 67 1.00 -0.82 5.06
C GLY A 67 2.51 -0.93 4.86
N PRO A 68 3.09 -2.14 5.02
CA PRO A 68 4.52 -2.37 4.84
C PRO A 68 5.04 -2.01 3.44
N GLU A 69 4.21 -2.14 2.41
CA GLU A 69 4.48 -1.71 1.03
C GLU A 69 4.78 -0.21 0.83
N ASP A 70 4.16 0.64 1.65
CA ASP A 70 4.20 2.11 1.55
C ASP A 70 5.14 2.70 2.62
N THR A 71 5.53 1.86 3.58
CA THR A 71 6.43 2.21 4.67
C THR A 71 7.88 2.05 4.22
N PRO A 72 8.70 3.12 4.28
CA PRO A 72 10.13 3.02 4.00
C PRO A 72 10.84 2.06 4.95
N ASP A 73 11.73 1.25 4.41
CA ASP A 73 12.63 0.40 5.19
C ASP A 73 13.87 1.21 5.57
N LEU A 74 13.78 1.93 6.68
CA LEU A 74 14.83 2.82 7.17
C LEU A 74 15.18 2.47 8.62
N PRO A 75 16.48 2.41 8.98
CA PRO A 75 16.87 2.27 10.36
C PRO A 75 16.56 3.54 11.16
N TYR A 76 16.45 3.40 12.48
CA TYR A 76 16.16 4.48 13.43
C TYR A 76 16.99 5.75 13.20
N GLU A 77 18.29 5.60 12.93
CA GLU A 77 19.21 6.73 12.74
C GLU A 77 18.89 7.58 11.50
N ALA A 78 18.28 7.01 10.47
CA ALA A 78 17.98 7.69 9.20
C ALA A 78 16.65 8.47 9.22
N VAL A 79 15.84 8.31 10.27
CA VAL A 79 14.47 8.87 10.32
C VAL A 79 14.47 10.39 10.35
N ASN A 80 15.40 11.00 11.08
CA ASN A 80 15.47 12.47 11.19
C ASN A 80 15.71 13.16 9.84
N ASP A 81 16.52 12.58 8.97
CA ASP A 81 16.77 13.12 7.63
C ASP A 81 15.55 12.94 6.71
N MET A 82 14.89 11.78 6.80
CA MET A 82 13.66 11.53 6.05
C MET A 82 12.53 12.49 6.45
N VAL A 83 12.27 12.67 7.75
CA VAL A 83 11.17 13.52 8.26
C VAL A 83 11.32 14.97 7.79
N ARG A 84 12.56 15.47 7.62
CA ARG A 84 12.82 16.79 7.06
C ARG A 84 12.35 16.94 5.61
N SER A 85 12.31 15.85 4.85
CA SER A 85 11.95 15.82 3.42
C SER A 85 10.48 15.55 3.14
N ARG A 86 9.74 14.95 4.09
CA ARG A 86 8.34 14.53 3.92
C ARG A 86 7.39 15.38 4.77
N LEU A 87 7.00 16.53 4.24
CA LEU A 87 6.01 17.40 4.87
C LEU A 87 4.65 16.67 4.98
N ARG A 88 3.99 16.76 6.14
CA ARG A 88 2.60 16.29 6.42
C ARG A 88 2.38 14.81 6.74
N SER A 89 3.43 14.04 6.97
CA SER A 89 3.31 12.65 7.44
C SER A 89 3.90 12.49 8.84
N SER A 90 3.25 11.69 9.67
CA SER A 90 3.74 11.35 11.00
C SER A 90 4.45 9.99 10.95
N HIS A 91 5.48 9.82 11.77
CA HIS A 91 6.29 8.61 11.74
C HIS A 91 6.49 8.08 13.16
N VAL A 92 6.30 6.77 13.33
CA VAL A 92 6.61 6.05 14.57
C VAL A 92 7.83 5.19 14.30
N THR A 93 8.88 5.33 15.10
CA THR A 93 10.09 4.50 15.03
C THR A 93 10.58 4.23 16.44
N GLY A 94 11.67 3.48 16.60
CA GLY A 94 12.17 3.16 17.92
C GLY A 94 13.31 2.18 17.92
N ILE A 95 13.65 1.71 19.11
CA ILE A 95 14.63 0.66 19.34
C ILE A 95 13.99 -0.36 20.27
N ALA A 96 13.73 -1.55 19.72
CA ALA A 96 13.27 -2.70 20.49
C ALA A 96 14.47 -3.52 20.97
N ASN A 97 14.41 -3.99 22.22
CA ASN A 97 15.41 -4.89 22.78
C ASN A 97 14.74 -6.02 23.58
N PHE A 98 15.38 -7.19 23.64
CA PHE A 98 14.99 -8.28 24.53
C PHE A 98 16.21 -9.01 25.12
N ASN A 99 16.14 -9.42 26.37
CA ASN A 99 17.20 -10.16 27.06
C ASN A 99 16.61 -11.04 28.18
N SER A 100 17.45 -11.51 29.11
CA SER A 100 17.02 -12.30 30.27
C SER A 100 16.04 -11.56 31.19
N ASP A 101 16.06 -10.23 31.16
CA ASP A 101 15.31 -9.35 32.05
C ASP A 101 13.98 -8.89 31.40
N GLY A 102 13.63 -9.44 30.23
CA GLY A 102 12.37 -9.19 29.53
C GLY A 102 12.52 -8.44 28.22
N TYR A 103 11.48 -7.69 27.87
CA TYR A 103 11.31 -7.01 26.59
C TYR A 103 11.20 -5.51 26.80
N SER A 104 11.72 -4.71 25.87
CA SER A 104 11.61 -3.26 25.91
C SER A 104 11.49 -2.63 24.53
N LEU A 105 10.83 -1.49 24.48
CA LEU A 105 10.72 -0.65 23.30
C LEU A 105 10.85 0.81 23.73
N GLN A 106 11.91 1.50 23.27
CA GLN A 106 11.89 2.95 23.17
C GLN A 106 11.20 3.31 21.87
N VAL A 107 10.14 4.11 21.92
CA VAL A 107 9.39 4.53 20.73
C VAL A 107 9.34 6.05 20.64
N GLU A 108 9.55 6.56 19.44
CA GLU A 108 9.52 7.96 19.08
C GLU A 108 8.44 8.21 18.04
N PHE A 109 7.64 9.24 18.30
CA PHE A 109 6.65 9.75 17.38
C PHE A 109 7.11 11.10 16.84
N HIS A 110 7.40 11.15 15.55
CA HIS A 110 7.76 12.36 14.81
C HIS A 110 6.51 12.96 14.20
N HIS A 111 6.10 14.11 14.73
CA HIS A 111 4.91 14.82 14.27
C HIS A 111 5.22 15.69 13.04
N PRO A 112 4.23 16.01 12.18
CA PRO A 112 4.45 16.84 10.99
C PRO A 112 4.97 18.25 11.28
N ASP A 113 4.73 18.78 12.49
CA ASP A 113 5.27 20.07 12.97
C ASP A 113 6.72 19.98 13.48
N ARG A 114 7.35 18.80 13.34
CA ARG A 114 8.72 18.47 13.75
C ARG A 114 8.93 18.34 15.26
N SER A 115 7.86 18.30 16.06
CA SER A 115 7.96 17.83 17.44
C SER A 115 8.23 16.32 17.48
N VAL A 116 8.99 15.89 18.48
CA VAL A 116 9.28 14.47 18.74
C VAL A 116 8.83 14.15 20.16
N ILE A 117 7.99 13.13 20.29
CA ILE A 117 7.50 12.62 21.57
C ILE A 117 8.06 11.22 21.75
N THR A 118 8.64 10.94 22.92
CA THR A 118 9.25 9.65 23.23
C THR A 118 8.52 8.98 24.40
N THR A 119 8.32 7.67 24.32
CA THR A 119 7.97 6.85 25.49
C THR A 119 8.77 5.55 25.50
N ARG A 120 8.71 4.85 26.63
CA ARG A 120 9.35 3.54 26.82
C ARG A 120 8.35 2.54 27.38
N VAL A 121 8.36 1.36 26.81
CA VAL A 121 7.60 0.19 27.26
C VAL A 121 8.59 -0.86 27.73
N HIS A 122 8.30 -1.52 28.86
CA HIS A 122 9.07 -2.63 29.36
C HIS A 122 8.17 -3.61 30.10
N ASN A 123 8.28 -4.89 29.78
CA ASN A 123 7.57 -5.96 30.46
C ASN A 123 8.35 -7.28 30.37
N GLU A 124 8.33 -8.09 31.43
CA GLU A 124 8.92 -9.43 31.45
C GLU A 124 8.05 -10.46 30.72
N ASP A 125 6.74 -10.28 30.72
CA ASP A 125 5.80 -11.13 29.99
C ASP A 125 5.66 -10.65 28.54
N PHE A 126 5.96 -11.54 27.59
CA PHE A 126 5.96 -11.21 26.17
C PHE A 126 4.58 -10.75 25.66
N LYS A 127 3.49 -11.36 26.12
CA LYS A 127 2.14 -10.99 25.65
C LYS A 127 1.73 -9.62 26.20
N MET A 128 2.03 -9.37 27.48
CA MET A 128 1.81 -8.06 28.08
C MET A 128 2.66 -6.99 27.41
N PHE A 129 3.92 -7.28 27.08
CA PHE A 129 4.77 -6.38 26.31
C PHE A 129 4.13 -5.95 24.98
N LEU A 130 3.63 -6.90 24.17
CA LEU A 130 3.00 -6.59 22.88
C LEU A 130 1.75 -5.70 23.04
N LEU A 131 0.93 -5.99 24.06
CA LEU A 131 -0.27 -5.22 24.36
C LEU A 131 0.09 -3.79 24.82
N GLU A 132 1.06 -3.65 25.72
CA GLU A 132 1.56 -2.36 26.20
C GLU A 132 2.20 -1.54 25.08
N CYS A 133 2.93 -2.16 24.14
CA CYS A 133 3.41 -1.50 22.93
C CYS A 133 2.26 -0.92 22.10
N SER A 134 1.21 -1.71 21.87
CA SER A 134 0.04 -1.28 21.10
C SER A 134 -0.67 -0.09 21.76
N HIS A 135 -0.84 -0.12 23.09
CA HIS A 135 -1.40 0.99 23.86
C HIS A 135 -0.50 2.23 23.85
N ALA A 136 0.80 2.07 24.08
CA ALA A 136 1.75 3.17 24.13
C ALA A 136 1.81 3.91 22.78
N ILE A 137 1.88 3.18 21.66
CA ILE A 137 1.88 3.79 20.33
C ILE A 137 0.54 4.46 20.04
N THR A 138 -0.59 3.81 20.36
CA THR A 138 -1.94 4.39 20.20
C THR A 138 -2.07 5.71 20.96
N HIS A 139 -1.56 5.78 22.20
CA HIS A 139 -1.56 7.00 22.99
C HIS A 139 -0.64 8.07 22.40
N LEU A 140 0.57 7.71 21.97
CA LEU A 140 1.52 8.63 21.36
C LEU A 140 0.98 9.32 20.11
N ILE A 141 0.27 8.57 19.26
CA ILE A 141 -0.32 9.11 18.02
C ILE A 141 -1.66 9.82 18.25
N GLY A 142 -2.10 9.97 19.51
CA GLY A 142 -3.34 10.68 19.87
C GLY A 142 -4.64 9.96 19.51
N SER A 143 -4.56 8.66 19.17
CA SER A 143 -5.72 7.84 18.81
C SER A 143 -6.34 7.18 20.05
N LYS A 144 -7.47 6.50 19.85
CA LYS A 144 -8.20 5.78 20.89
C LYS A 144 -8.42 4.33 20.48
N SER A 145 -8.23 3.44 21.44
CA SER A 145 -8.66 2.04 21.36
C SER A 145 -9.82 1.81 22.34
N ASP A 146 -10.76 0.97 21.94
CA ASP A 146 -11.81 0.43 22.79
C ASP A 146 -11.56 -1.06 23.08
N ASP A 147 -12.37 -1.65 23.95
CA ASP A 147 -12.23 -3.07 24.31
C ASP A 147 -12.33 -4.01 23.10
N LEU A 148 -13.09 -3.61 22.07
CA LEU A 148 -13.24 -4.40 20.85
C LEU A 148 -11.94 -4.43 20.05
N ILE A 149 -11.28 -3.29 19.88
CA ILE A 149 -9.96 -3.18 19.25
C ILE A 149 -8.92 -3.97 20.06
N VAL A 150 -8.89 -3.79 21.38
CA VAL A 150 -7.95 -4.48 22.27
C VAL A 150 -8.13 -6.01 22.18
N ASN A 151 -9.37 -6.50 22.16
CA ASN A 151 -9.63 -7.93 21.98
C ASN A 151 -9.12 -8.45 20.62
N ARG A 152 -9.20 -7.65 19.56
CA ARG A 152 -8.70 -8.00 18.22
C ARG A 152 -7.18 -7.99 18.14
N TRP A 153 -6.50 -7.17 18.95
CA TRP A 153 -5.04 -7.22 19.10
C TRP A 153 -4.55 -8.54 19.67
N ASN A 154 -5.36 -9.28 20.42
CA ASN A 154 -4.94 -10.57 20.99
C ASN A 154 -5.13 -11.77 20.03
N VAL A 155 -5.63 -11.55 18.82
CA VAL A 155 -5.83 -12.59 17.81
C VAL A 155 -4.57 -12.74 16.96
N ALA A 156 -4.21 -13.99 16.63
CA ALA A 156 -3.12 -14.33 15.72
C ALA A 156 -1.76 -13.69 16.09
N GLN A 157 -1.50 -13.60 17.39
CA GLN A 157 -0.25 -13.06 17.92
C GLN A 157 0.89 -14.08 17.81
N PRO A 158 2.14 -13.64 17.68
CA PRO A 158 3.28 -14.53 17.75
C PRO A 158 3.31 -15.27 19.08
N ARG A 159 3.72 -16.53 19.06
CA ARG A 159 3.88 -17.36 20.26
C ARG A 159 4.94 -16.79 21.21
N ASP A 160 6.05 -16.33 20.64
CA ASP A 160 7.24 -15.87 21.36
C ASP A 160 8.04 -14.85 20.54
N ALA A 161 9.05 -14.23 21.17
CA ALA A 161 9.91 -13.25 20.51
C ALA A 161 10.73 -13.83 19.36
N ASN A 162 11.02 -15.13 19.36
CA ASN A 162 11.75 -15.74 18.25
C ASN A 162 10.91 -15.76 16.97
N SER A 163 9.58 -15.88 17.04
CA SER A 163 8.71 -15.70 15.86
C SER A 163 8.90 -14.31 15.22
N LEU A 164 9.01 -13.24 16.02
CA LEU A 164 9.30 -11.89 15.53
C LEU A 164 10.71 -11.79 14.93
N VAL A 165 11.71 -12.40 15.59
CA VAL A 165 13.09 -12.46 15.07
C VAL A 165 13.13 -13.16 13.71
N GLN A 166 12.44 -14.29 13.54
CA GLN A 166 12.41 -15.00 12.25
C GLN A 166 11.75 -14.17 11.16
N LEU A 167 10.66 -13.45 11.46
CA LEU A 167 10.05 -12.53 10.49
C LEU A 167 11.04 -11.42 10.09
N GLY A 168 11.74 -10.81 11.06
CA GLY A 168 12.78 -9.82 10.77
C GLY A 168 13.92 -10.37 9.92
N LYS A 169 14.34 -11.62 10.13
CA LYS A 169 15.35 -12.28 9.29
C LYS A 169 14.89 -12.44 7.85
N ILE A 170 13.66 -12.91 7.63
CA ILE A 170 13.07 -13.03 6.29
C ILE A 170 13.12 -11.68 5.56
N ARG A 171 12.83 -10.58 6.26
CA ARG A 171 12.89 -9.22 5.69
C ARG A 171 14.27 -8.76 5.29
N LEU A 172 15.30 -9.14 6.04
CA LEU A 172 16.68 -8.73 5.78
C LEU A 172 17.39 -9.64 4.77
N ASP A 173 17.10 -10.94 4.79
CA ASP A 173 17.82 -11.95 4.03
C ASP A 173 17.36 -12.02 2.56
N PHE A 174 16.15 -11.58 2.26
CA PHE A 174 15.57 -11.67 0.91
C PHE A 174 15.30 -10.30 0.30
N ASN A 175 15.86 -10.08 -0.88
CA ASN A 175 15.49 -8.94 -1.70
C ASN A 175 14.14 -9.17 -2.42
N ARG A 176 13.61 -8.12 -3.08
CA ARG A 176 12.31 -8.21 -3.78
C ARG A 176 12.29 -9.20 -4.95
N GLU A 177 13.44 -9.56 -5.52
CA GLU A 177 13.52 -10.49 -6.66
C GLU A 177 13.47 -11.96 -6.20
N GLN A 178 13.75 -12.26 -4.93
CA GLN A 178 13.78 -13.61 -4.34
C GLN A 178 12.41 -14.05 -3.80
N MET A 179 11.37 -13.93 -4.63
CA MET A 179 9.97 -14.13 -4.22
C MET A 179 9.70 -15.56 -3.71
N ILE A 180 10.27 -16.57 -4.37
CA ILE A 180 10.03 -17.99 -4.04
C ILE A 180 10.70 -18.36 -2.72
N GLU A 181 11.97 -17.99 -2.55
CA GLU A 181 12.74 -18.28 -1.34
C GLU A 181 12.15 -17.58 -0.12
N ARG A 182 11.73 -16.32 -0.28
CA ARG A 182 11.06 -15.55 0.77
C ARG A 182 9.75 -16.21 1.20
N ALA A 183 8.93 -16.64 0.24
CA ALA A 183 7.68 -17.35 0.55
C ALA A 183 7.91 -18.72 1.20
N GLN A 184 8.96 -19.44 0.83
CA GLN A 184 9.34 -20.69 1.50
C GLN A 184 9.79 -20.44 2.95
N ALA A 185 10.54 -19.36 3.20
CA ALA A 185 10.95 -18.99 4.55
C ALA A 185 9.75 -18.56 5.41
N ALA A 186 8.82 -17.78 4.85
CA ALA A 186 7.55 -17.43 5.50
C ALA A 186 6.70 -18.67 5.82
N GLN A 187 6.63 -19.63 4.91
CA GLN A 187 5.92 -20.90 5.16
C GLN A 187 6.56 -21.67 6.32
N LYS A 188 7.89 -21.76 6.39
CA LYS A 188 8.58 -22.44 7.51
C LYS A 188 8.27 -21.77 8.85
N LEU A 189 8.18 -20.44 8.88
CA LEU A 189 7.77 -19.73 10.09
C LEU A 189 6.33 -20.09 10.48
N LEU A 190 5.40 -20.11 9.53
CA LEU A 190 4.01 -20.51 9.78
C LEU A 190 3.86 -21.99 10.20
N ASP A 191 4.77 -22.87 9.78
CA ASP A 191 4.77 -24.26 10.22
C ASP A 191 5.20 -24.39 11.70
N ILE A 192 6.06 -23.47 12.18
CA ILE A 192 6.54 -23.39 13.57
C ILE A 192 5.54 -22.65 14.48
N ASP A 193 4.92 -21.60 13.96
CA ASP A 193 3.97 -20.72 14.65
C ASP A 193 2.74 -20.44 13.76
N PRO A 194 1.79 -21.38 13.70
CA PRO A 194 0.66 -21.32 12.77
C PRO A 194 -0.31 -20.15 12.99
N ASP A 195 -0.27 -19.55 14.18
CA ASP A 195 -1.12 -18.42 14.55
C ASP A 195 -0.47 -17.08 14.19
N PHE A 196 0.81 -17.02 13.86
CA PHE A 196 1.50 -15.77 13.52
C PHE A 196 1.28 -15.35 12.06
N ILE A 197 0.04 -14.95 11.75
CA ILE A 197 -0.44 -14.71 10.38
C ILE A 197 0.25 -13.53 9.68
N VAL A 198 0.85 -12.59 10.42
CA VAL A 198 1.62 -11.47 9.83
C VAL A 198 2.75 -11.99 8.92
N ALA A 199 3.30 -13.17 9.18
CA ALA A 199 4.31 -13.78 8.30
C ALA A 199 3.80 -14.07 6.87
N MET A 200 2.48 -14.22 6.67
CA MET A 200 1.92 -14.43 5.33
C MET A 200 2.07 -13.21 4.43
N TRP A 201 2.30 -12.01 4.97
CA TRP A 201 2.52 -10.81 4.17
C TRP A 201 3.79 -10.86 3.32
N GLU A 202 4.70 -11.80 3.62
CA GLU A 202 5.94 -12.03 2.87
C GLU A 202 5.78 -12.97 1.67
N ILE A 203 4.64 -13.66 1.56
CA ILE A 203 4.31 -14.52 0.43
C ILE A 203 3.80 -13.64 -0.70
N ASP A 204 4.47 -13.69 -1.84
CA ASP A 204 4.07 -12.96 -3.04
C ASP A 204 2.75 -13.53 -3.62
N GLU A 205 1.84 -12.65 -4.02
CA GLU A 205 0.54 -13.04 -4.55
C GLU A 205 0.60 -13.80 -5.88
N GLU A 206 1.71 -13.71 -6.62
CA GLU A 206 1.92 -14.42 -7.89
C GLU A 206 2.29 -15.90 -7.70
N ILE A 207 2.62 -16.33 -6.48
CA ILE A 207 3.04 -17.70 -6.20
C ILE A 207 1.85 -18.67 -6.33
N PRO A 208 2.04 -19.87 -6.91
CA PRO A 208 0.99 -20.89 -6.95
C PRO A 208 0.37 -21.15 -5.57
N GLU A 209 -0.96 -21.22 -5.53
CA GLU A 209 -1.75 -21.48 -4.32
C GLU A 209 -1.67 -20.37 -3.24
N ALA A 210 -1.01 -19.22 -3.49
CA ALA A 210 -0.90 -18.12 -2.54
C ALA A 210 -2.28 -17.68 -2.02
N LYS A 211 -3.26 -17.50 -2.92
CA LYS A 211 -4.63 -17.17 -2.55
C LYS A 211 -5.25 -18.17 -1.55
N GLN A 212 -5.04 -19.46 -1.73
CA GLN A 212 -5.59 -20.47 -0.81
C GLN A 212 -4.94 -20.36 0.57
N LYS A 213 -3.62 -20.13 0.61
CA LYS A 213 -2.89 -19.89 1.87
C LYS A 213 -3.41 -18.65 2.58
N PHE A 214 -3.62 -17.55 1.86
CA PHE A 214 -4.15 -16.32 2.43
C PHE A 214 -5.56 -16.48 2.99
N LEU A 215 -6.43 -17.26 2.34
CA LEU A 215 -7.77 -17.55 2.85
C LEU A 215 -7.70 -18.33 4.17
N LEU A 216 -6.82 -19.34 4.26
CA LEU A 216 -6.58 -20.06 5.52
C LEU A 216 -6.01 -19.15 6.62
N GLY A 217 -5.15 -18.20 6.23
CA GLY A 217 -4.65 -17.17 7.16
C GLY A 217 -5.75 -16.25 7.66
N LEU A 218 -6.67 -15.83 6.79
CA LEU A 218 -7.79 -14.97 7.14
C LEU A 218 -8.79 -15.67 8.08
N ASP A 219 -8.94 -16.99 7.97
CA ASP A 219 -9.74 -17.77 8.92
C ASP A 219 -9.13 -17.75 10.34
N ARG A 220 -7.81 -17.65 10.45
CA ARG A 220 -7.08 -17.54 11.73
C ARG A 220 -6.97 -16.11 12.25
N ASP A 221 -6.82 -15.14 11.35
CA ASP A 221 -6.81 -13.70 11.67
C ASP A 221 -7.88 -12.93 10.86
N PRO A 222 -9.16 -12.99 11.26
CA PRO A 222 -10.25 -12.33 10.55
C PRO A 222 -10.22 -10.79 10.65
N TYR A 223 -9.26 -10.24 11.40
CA TYR A 223 -9.07 -8.81 11.61
C TYR A 223 -7.88 -8.25 10.84
N ASN A 224 -7.23 -9.06 10.00
CA ASN A 224 -6.06 -8.64 9.23
C ASN A 224 -6.47 -7.85 7.97
N ALA A 225 -6.51 -6.52 8.09
CA ALA A 225 -6.88 -5.63 6.98
C ALA A 225 -5.92 -5.76 5.79
N GLN A 226 -4.61 -5.84 6.06
CA GLN A 226 -3.59 -6.00 5.03
C GLN A 226 -3.71 -7.35 4.31
N LEU A 227 -3.99 -8.45 5.01
CA LEU A 227 -4.21 -9.75 4.38
C LEU A 227 -5.45 -9.74 3.47
N CYS A 228 -6.52 -9.02 3.86
CA CYS A 228 -7.64 -8.79 2.96
C CYS A 228 -7.16 -8.08 1.68
N PHE A 229 -6.36 -7.03 1.79
CA PHE A 229 -5.82 -6.34 0.62
C PHE A 229 -4.90 -7.24 -0.25
N ILE A 230 -4.06 -8.08 0.35
CA ILE A 230 -3.23 -9.05 -0.38
C ILE A 230 -4.12 -10.07 -1.13
N ILE A 231 -5.21 -10.55 -0.53
CA ILE A 231 -6.15 -11.46 -1.22
C ILE A 231 -6.85 -10.75 -2.40
N PHE A 232 -7.13 -9.45 -2.27
CA PHE A 232 -7.60 -8.65 -3.41
C PHE A 232 -6.57 -8.70 -4.55
N CYS A 233 -5.30 -8.40 -4.28
CA CYS A 233 -4.23 -8.44 -5.30
C CYS A 233 -4.13 -9.82 -5.96
N ALA A 234 -4.20 -10.90 -5.17
CA ALA A 234 -4.19 -12.28 -5.67
C ALA A 234 -5.44 -12.69 -6.48
N THR A 235 -6.54 -11.92 -6.38
CA THR A 235 -7.83 -12.24 -7.04
C THR A 235 -8.14 -11.33 -8.21
N TRP A 236 -7.70 -10.08 -8.17
CA TRP A 236 -8.01 -9.09 -9.19
C TRP A 236 -7.25 -9.37 -10.48
N LEU A 237 -7.97 -9.47 -11.60
CA LEU A 237 -7.42 -9.81 -12.91
C LEU A 237 -7.50 -8.63 -13.89
N SER A 238 -7.94 -7.46 -13.41
CA SER A 238 -8.15 -6.26 -14.24
C SER A 238 -9.09 -6.54 -15.43
N LYS A 239 -10.17 -7.30 -15.20
CA LYS A 239 -11.15 -7.69 -16.23
C LYS A 239 -12.57 -7.45 -15.76
N LYS A 240 -13.34 -6.63 -16.49
CA LYS A 240 -14.77 -6.40 -16.19
C LYS A 240 -14.96 -6.02 -14.70
N PRO A 241 -16.20 -5.91 -14.20
CA PRO A 241 -16.44 -5.88 -12.76
C PRO A 241 -16.08 -7.23 -12.12
N GLN A 242 -15.41 -7.22 -10.96
CA GLN A 242 -14.93 -8.39 -10.21
C GLN A 242 -15.38 -8.31 -8.74
N PRO A 243 -16.67 -8.57 -8.44
CA PRO A 243 -17.18 -8.48 -7.06
C PRO A 243 -16.51 -9.45 -6.09
N ASP A 244 -16.01 -10.58 -6.62
CA ASP A 244 -15.23 -11.56 -5.88
C ASP A 244 -13.89 -11.02 -5.39
N ALA A 245 -13.27 -10.09 -6.12
CA ALA A 245 -12.11 -9.33 -5.67
C ALA A 245 -12.53 -8.16 -4.76
N LEU A 246 -13.54 -7.38 -5.18
CA LEU A 246 -13.98 -6.16 -4.49
C LEU A 246 -14.33 -6.38 -3.01
N GLN A 247 -14.96 -7.52 -2.67
CA GLN A 247 -15.27 -7.84 -1.28
C GLN A 247 -14.07 -7.76 -0.34
N TYR A 248 -12.86 -8.05 -0.84
CA TYR A 248 -11.63 -8.00 -0.05
C TYR A 248 -11.15 -6.57 0.19
N CYS A 249 -11.21 -5.69 -0.82
CA CYS A 249 -11.00 -4.25 -0.59
C CYS A 249 -12.01 -3.68 0.41
N ARG A 250 -13.29 -4.03 0.26
CA ARG A 250 -14.33 -3.59 1.19
C ARG A 250 -14.02 -4.04 2.61
N LYS A 251 -13.68 -5.32 2.81
CA LYS A 251 -13.35 -5.82 4.15
C LYS A 251 -12.10 -5.16 4.73
N ALA A 252 -11.06 -4.94 3.91
CA ALA A 252 -9.88 -4.21 4.34
C ALA A 252 -10.24 -2.81 4.86
N ILE A 253 -11.13 -2.09 4.17
CA ILE A 253 -11.60 -0.76 4.57
C ILE A 253 -12.48 -0.83 5.84
N GLU A 254 -13.37 -1.82 5.95
CA GLU A 254 -14.21 -1.98 7.16
C GLU A 254 -13.36 -2.30 8.41
N LEU A 255 -12.24 -2.98 8.25
CA LEU A 255 -11.29 -3.26 9.33
C LEU A 255 -10.36 -2.07 9.60
N SER A 256 -9.96 -1.37 8.54
CA SER A 256 -9.06 -0.22 8.59
C SER A 256 -9.59 0.88 7.68
N LEU A 257 -10.34 1.82 8.27
CA LEU A 257 -11.01 2.89 7.51
C LEU A 257 -10.01 3.79 6.75
N GLY A 258 -8.78 3.89 7.25
CA GLY A 258 -7.69 4.61 6.62
C GLY A 258 -6.89 3.79 5.59
N HIS A 259 -7.32 2.59 5.19
CA HIS A 259 -6.52 1.74 4.28
C HIS A 259 -6.45 2.32 2.86
N GLY A 260 -5.48 3.21 2.63
CA GLY A 260 -5.34 3.99 1.40
C GLY A 260 -5.31 3.16 0.12
N LYS A 261 -4.56 2.06 0.10
CA LYS A 261 -4.51 1.17 -1.07
C LYS A 261 -5.82 0.45 -1.37
N ALA A 262 -6.56 0.01 -0.35
CA ALA A 262 -7.86 -0.59 -0.57
C ALA A 262 -8.85 0.44 -1.15
N HIS A 263 -8.83 1.69 -0.68
CA HIS A 263 -9.59 2.79 -1.28
C HIS A 263 -9.17 3.07 -2.72
N MET A 264 -7.86 3.11 -2.99
CA MET A 264 -7.31 3.31 -4.33
C MET A 264 -7.74 2.20 -5.30
N CYS A 265 -7.77 0.95 -4.85
CA CYS A 265 -7.98 -0.22 -5.71
C CYS A 265 -9.44 -0.64 -5.87
N ALA A 266 -10.32 -0.36 -4.89
CA ALA A 266 -11.72 -0.76 -4.94
C ALA A 266 -12.46 -0.36 -6.24
N PRO A 267 -12.29 0.87 -6.78
CA PRO A 267 -12.92 1.26 -8.04
C PRO A 267 -12.57 0.37 -9.24
N HIS A 268 -11.40 -0.29 -9.26
CA HIS A 268 -10.98 -1.12 -10.40
C HIS A 268 -11.72 -2.45 -10.51
N ALA A 269 -12.36 -2.89 -9.44
CA ALA A 269 -13.14 -4.13 -9.39
C ALA A 269 -14.67 -3.90 -9.37
N ALA A 270 -15.11 -2.64 -9.39
CA ALA A 270 -16.50 -2.25 -9.29
C ALA A 270 -17.29 -2.37 -10.61
N TYR A 271 -18.61 -2.54 -10.48
CA TYR A 271 -19.57 -2.41 -11.59
C TYR A 271 -19.74 -0.97 -12.04
N GLU A 272 -19.84 -0.03 -11.09
CA GLU A 272 -20.06 1.38 -11.37
C GLU A 272 -18.90 2.23 -10.82
N PRO A 273 -17.68 2.12 -11.39
CA PRO A 273 -16.49 2.80 -10.87
C PRO A 273 -16.66 4.32 -10.74
N GLN A 274 -17.47 4.94 -11.58
CA GLN A 274 -17.81 6.37 -11.51
C GLN A 274 -18.54 6.75 -10.20
N LYS A 275 -19.28 5.82 -9.59
CA LYS A 275 -19.92 6.03 -8.28
C LYS A 275 -18.94 5.91 -7.12
N MET A 276 -17.73 5.40 -7.36
CA MET A 276 -16.68 5.26 -6.36
C MET A 276 -15.65 6.41 -6.37
N LEU A 277 -15.97 7.57 -6.94
CA LEU A 277 -15.10 8.75 -6.98
C LEU A 277 -14.51 9.10 -5.60
N ARG A 278 -15.32 8.98 -4.53
CA ARG A 278 -14.88 9.22 -3.16
C ARG A 278 -13.78 8.27 -2.71
N HIS A 279 -13.84 6.99 -3.11
CA HIS A 279 -12.76 6.04 -2.82
C HIS A 279 -11.48 6.42 -3.55
N SER A 280 -11.57 6.86 -4.81
CA SER A 280 -10.39 7.35 -5.55
C SER A 280 -9.76 8.58 -4.90
N GLU A 281 -10.58 9.56 -4.45
CA GLU A 281 -10.06 10.71 -3.71
C GLU A 281 -9.44 10.32 -2.37
N LEU A 282 -10.07 9.40 -1.62
CA LEU A 282 -9.52 8.90 -0.37
C LEU A 282 -8.19 8.17 -0.61
N GLY A 283 -8.08 7.33 -1.64
CA GLY A 283 -6.83 6.69 -2.02
C GLY A 283 -5.72 7.70 -2.29
N TYR A 284 -6.02 8.77 -3.04
CA TYR A 284 -5.08 9.89 -3.28
C TYR A 284 -4.66 10.59 -1.98
N ARG A 285 -5.61 10.92 -1.10
CA ARG A 285 -5.33 11.64 0.16
C ARG A 285 -4.54 10.80 1.18
N LEU A 286 -4.87 9.52 1.28
CA LEU A 286 -4.29 8.59 2.23
C LEU A 286 -2.94 8.04 1.76
N LEU A 287 -2.56 8.27 0.50
CA LEU A 287 -1.28 7.84 -0.09
C LEU A 287 -0.54 9.04 -0.70
N PRO A 288 -0.09 10.01 0.13
CA PRO A 288 0.58 11.20 -0.39
C PRO A 288 1.85 10.84 -1.16
N GLY A 289 1.98 11.38 -2.38
CA GLY A 289 3.13 11.12 -3.25
C GLY A 289 3.11 9.76 -3.96
N ASN A 290 2.03 8.99 -3.87
CA ASN A 290 1.90 7.72 -4.59
C ASN A 290 1.39 7.97 -6.02
N SER A 291 2.23 7.71 -7.04
CA SER A 291 1.88 7.97 -8.46
C SER A 291 0.67 7.17 -8.94
N PHE A 292 0.45 5.95 -8.43
CA PHE A 292 -0.70 5.13 -8.78
C PHE A 292 -1.99 5.70 -8.19
N ALA A 293 -1.96 6.22 -6.96
CA ALA A 293 -3.11 6.84 -6.33
C ALA A 293 -3.54 8.12 -7.07
N VAL A 294 -2.55 8.94 -7.49
CA VAL A 294 -2.77 10.12 -8.33
C VAL A 294 -3.40 9.70 -9.67
N ASN A 295 -2.80 8.75 -10.38
CA ASN A 295 -3.31 8.26 -11.67
C ASN A 295 -4.76 7.75 -11.56
N ASN A 296 -5.04 6.95 -10.53
CA ASN A 296 -6.37 6.38 -10.30
C ASN A 296 -7.42 7.46 -10.00
N TYR A 297 -7.04 8.51 -9.27
CA TYR A 297 -7.93 9.64 -9.05
C TYR A 297 -8.16 10.46 -10.32
N THR A 298 -7.12 10.70 -11.13
CA THR A 298 -7.26 11.33 -12.46
C THR A 298 -8.23 10.54 -13.34
N ILE A 299 -8.12 9.21 -13.41
CA ILE A 299 -9.06 8.35 -14.15
C ILE A 299 -10.50 8.52 -13.66
N ALA A 300 -10.72 8.58 -12.34
CA ALA A 300 -12.05 8.77 -11.78
C ALA A 300 -12.63 10.16 -12.09
N LEU A 301 -11.80 11.20 -12.11
CA LEU A 301 -12.19 12.55 -12.50
C LEU A 301 -12.55 12.64 -13.99
N ASN A 302 -11.83 11.92 -14.87
CA ASN A 302 -12.19 11.81 -16.30
C ASN A 302 -13.58 11.20 -16.46
N ARG A 303 -13.84 10.07 -15.79
CA ARG A 303 -15.13 9.36 -15.85
C ARG A 303 -16.32 10.18 -15.35
N THR A 304 -16.07 11.17 -14.51
CA THR A 304 -17.11 12.02 -13.91
C THR A 304 -17.21 13.39 -14.55
N GLY A 305 -16.43 13.67 -15.60
CA GLY A 305 -16.46 14.95 -16.33
C GLY A 305 -15.98 16.14 -15.49
N SER A 306 -15.01 15.92 -14.60
CA SER A 306 -14.43 17.00 -13.79
C SER A 306 -13.64 18.01 -14.66
N PRO A 307 -13.44 19.26 -14.19
CA PRO A 307 -12.75 20.30 -14.95
C PRO A 307 -11.37 19.85 -15.47
N GLU A 308 -11.09 20.17 -16.74
CA GLU A 308 -9.88 19.76 -17.47
C GLU A 308 -8.60 20.19 -16.76
N GLU A 309 -8.54 21.44 -16.31
CA GLU A 309 -7.41 22.04 -15.59
C GLU A 309 -7.01 21.18 -14.38
N LYS A 310 -7.99 20.73 -13.59
CA LYS A 310 -7.76 19.87 -12.42
C LYS A 310 -7.20 18.50 -12.83
N ARG A 311 -7.68 17.94 -13.94
CA ARG A 311 -7.25 16.63 -14.45
C ARG A 311 -5.81 16.69 -14.98
N ILE A 312 -5.45 17.75 -15.70
CA ILE A 312 -4.09 17.99 -16.19
C ILE A 312 -3.12 18.15 -15.03
N LEU A 313 -3.43 19.03 -14.07
CA LEU A 313 -2.58 19.27 -12.90
C LEU A 313 -2.30 17.98 -12.11
N LEU A 314 -3.30 17.12 -11.95
CA LEU A 314 -3.10 15.82 -11.28
C LEU A 314 -2.26 14.86 -12.13
N ALA A 315 -2.44 14.80 -13.44
CA ALA A 315 -1.59 13.97 -14.29
C ALA A 315 -0.11 14.41 -14.24
N GLU A 316 0.15 15.72 -14.21
CA GLU A 316 1.49 16.31 -14.03
C GLU A 316 2.07 16.04 -12.63
N GLU A 317 1.24 16.10 -11.58
CA GLU A 317 1.61 15.68 -10.23
C GLU A 317 2.03 14.20 -10.22
N GLY A 318 1.29 13.34 -10.92
CA GLY A 318 1.60 11.91 -11.01
C GLY A 318 2.95 11.63 -11.69
N ILE A 319 3.25 12.35 -12.78
CA ILE A 319 4.58 12.30 -13.43
C ILE A 319 5.68 12.81 -12.50
N SER A 320 5.40 13.85 -11.73
CA SER A 320 6.37 14.41 -10.77
C SER A 320 6.64 13.46 -9.60
N ALA A 321 5.61 12.73 -9.15
CA ALA A 321 5.70 11.73 -8.08
C ALA A 321 6.50 10.48 -8.51
N ASP A 322 6.30 9.99 -9.74
CA ASP A 322 7.13 8.95 -10.34
C ASP A 322 7.34 9.20 -11.85
N PRO A 323 8.50 9.76 -12.24
CA PRO A 323 8.82 10.04 -13.64
C PRO A 323 8.95 8.80 -14.54
N HIS A 324 8.95 7.60 -13.96
CA HIS A 324 9.04 6.35 -14.70
C HIS A 324 7.68 5.66 -14.85
N ASP A 325 6.63 6.16 -14.20
CA ASP A 325 5.28 5.62 -14.32
C ASP A 325 4.61 6.11 -15.62
N GLY A 326 4.72 5.27 -16.66
CA GLY A 326 4.13 5.54 -17.97
C GLY A 326 2.61 5.75 -17.94
N GLY A 327 1.91 5.25 -16.91
CA GLY A 327 0.46 5.41 -16.78
C GLY A 327 0.04 6.87 -16.66
N ASN A 328 0.82 7.72 -15.98
CA ASN A 328 0.53 9.15 -15.87
C ASN A 328 0.78 9.91 -17.18
N TYR A 329 1.81 9.50 -17.94
CA TYR A 329 2.05 10.04 -19.29
C TYR A 329 0.89 9.69 -20.23
N ASP A 330 0.42 8.44 -20.22
CA ASP A 330 -0.73 8.02 -21.02
C ASP A 330 -1.96 8.89 -20.72
N ARG A 331 -2.26 9.17 -19.44
CA ARG A 331 -3.40 10.05 -19.09
C ARG A 331 -3.23 11.46 -19.60
N LEU A 332 -2.04 12.04 -19.47
CA LEU A 332 -1.79 13.39 -19.92
C LEU A 332 -1.90 13.49 -21.45
N ILE A 333 -1.43 12.48 -22.19
CA ILE A 333 -1.58 12.40 -23.65
C ILE A 333 -3.05 12.32 -24.05
N GLU A 334 -3.83 11.44 -23.42
CA GLU A 334 -5.27 11.30 -23.68
C GLU A 334 -6.02 12.61 -23.42
N LEU A 335 -5.72 13.31 -22.31
CA LEU A 335 -6.33 14.60 -21.98
C LEU A 335 -6.03 15.66 -23.05
N TYR A 336 -4.78 15.79 -23.49
CA TYR A 336 -4.45 16.75 -24.55
C TYR A 336 -5.12 16.40 -25.89
N ILE A 337 -5.28 15.11 -26.20
CA ILE A 337 -6.03 14.67 -27.40
C ILE A 337 -7.51 15.08 -27.29
N GLU A 338 -8.15 14.89 -26.13
CA GLU A 338 -9.55 15.29 -25.88
C GLU A 338 -9.76 16.80 -26.12
N LEU A 339 -8.77 17.61 -25.77
CA LEU A 339 -8.76 19.07 -25.98
C LEU A 339 -8.43 19.48 -27.42
N GLY A 340 -7.99 18.52 -28.25
CA GLY A 340 -7.47 18.81 -29.59
C GLY A 340 -6.10 19.49 -29.59
N ASP A 341 -5.38 19.50 -28.47
CA ASP A 341 -4.02 20.01 -28.33
C ASP A 341 -3.01 18.93 -28.71
N TYR A 342 -2.91 18.67 -30.02
CA TYR A 342 -2.11 17.56 -30.52
C TYR A 342 -0.60 17.82 -30.39
N GLU A 343 -0.19 19.08 -30.37
CA GLU A 343 1.19 19.51 -30.15
C GLU A 343 1.68 19.12 -28.75
N ASN A 344 0.92 19.44 -27.69
CA ASN A 344 1.29 19.02 -26.35
C ASN A 344 1.16 17.51 -26.15
N ALA A 345 0.12 16.87 -26.72
CA ALA A 345 0.01 15.41 -26.72
C ALA A 345 1.25 14.73 -27.32
N LEU A 346 1.73 15.23 -28.47
CA LEU A 346 2.93 14.73 -29.13
C LEU A 346 4.18 14.89 -28.26
N ALA A 347 4.37 16.07 -27.65
CA ALA A 347 5.51 16.33 -26.79
C ALA A 347 5.58 15.36 -25.59
N ILE A 348 4.43 15.03 -24.98
CA ILE A 348 4.36 14.06 -23.89
C ILE A 348 4.60 12.63 -24.39
N ALA A 349 4.03 12.25 -25.54
CA ALA A 349 4.24 10.93 -26.14
C ALA A 349 5.72 10.68 -26.49
N GLU A 350 6.44 11.70 -26.97
CA GLU A 350 7.88 11.60 -27.23
C GLU A 350 8.71 11.47 -25.94
N LYS A 351 8.28 12.08 -24.83
CA LYS A 351 8.91 11.85 -23.52
C LYS A 351 8.68 10.41 -23.04
N LEU A 352 7.45 9.91 -23.15
CA LEU A 352 7.11 8.53 -22.80
C LEU A 352 7.91 7.52 -23.61
N GLN A 353 8.13 7.79 -24.91
CA GLN A 353 8.92 6.91 -25.78
C GLN A 353 10.34 6.68 -25.25
N LYS A 354 10.96 7.71 -24.65
CA LYS A 354 12.31 7.60 -24.05
C LYS A 354 12.36 6.67 -22.84
N LEU A 355 11.22 6.38 -22.20
CA LEU A 355 11.14 5.39 -21.11
C LEU A 355 11.05 3.95 -21.65
N TYR A 356 10.58 3.79 -22.89
CA TYR A 356 10.40 2.50 -23.54
C TYR A 356 11.58 2.07 -24.41
N GLU A 357 12.45 2.99 -24.83
CA GLU A 357 13.57 2.72 -25.76
C GLU A 357 14.94 3.19 -25.24
N PRO A 358 16.05 2.57 -25.71
CA PRO A 358 16.10 1.40 -26.60
C PRO A 358 15.70 0.08 -25.91
N THR A 359 15.75 0.07 -24.57
CA THR A 359 15.25 -1.00 -23.72
C THR A 359 14.44 -0.36 -22.62
N ILE A 360 13.26 -0.92 -22.32
CA ILE A 360 12.38 -0.38 -21.29
C ILE A 360 13.09 -0.33 -19.92
N ASN A 361 12.97 0.80 -19.23
CA ASN A 361 13.50 0.95 -17.89
C ASN A 361 12.83 -0.05 -16.92
N LYS A 362 13.60 -0.65 -16.00
CA LYS A 362 13.08 -1.64 -15.03
C LYS A 362 11.91 -1.10 -14.19
N ARG A 363 11.98 0.15 -13.72
CA ARG A 363 10.90 0.80 -12.97
C ARG A 363 9.67 1.02 -13.84
N THR A 364 9.85 1.47 -15.08
CA THR A 364 8.74 1.63 -16.04
C THR A 364 8.05 0.30 -16.34
N LEU A 365 8.82 -0.76 -16.57
CA LEU A 365 8.28 -2.11 -16.75
C LEU A 365 7.52 -2.57 -15.49
N TYR A 366 8.07 -2.35 -14.30
CA TYR A 366 7.40 -2.66 -13.04
C TYR A 366 6.04 -1.93 -12.93
N CYS A 367 5.99 -0.62 -13.24
CA CYS A 367 4.74 0.15 -13.17
C CYS A 367 3.70 -0.37 -14.15
N LEU A 368 4.08 -0.71 -15.39
CA LEU A 368 3.17 -1.32 -16.36
C LEU A 368 2.61 -2.67 -15.88
N ARG A 369 3.44 -3.47 -15.21
CA ARG A 369 3.07 -4.79 -14.68
C ARG A 369 2.15 -4.74 -13.46
N GLN A 370 1.98 -3.58 -12.82
CA GLN A 370 1.01 -3.42 -11.71
C GLN A 370 -0.45 -3.65 -12.14
N ASN A 371 -0.73 -3.60 -13.45
CA ASN A 371 -2.01 -4.05 -14.00
C ASN A 371 -1.86 -5.51 -14.49
N PRO A 372 -2.53 -6.49 -13.86
CA PRO A 372 -2.38 -7.91 -14.20
C PRO A 372 -2.70 -8.25 -15.67
N MET A 373 -3.64 -7.52 -16.29
CA MET A 373 -3.92 -7.70 -17.71
C MET A 373 -2.74 -7.22 -18.56
N MET A 374 -2.16 -6.06 -18.24
CA MET A 374 -1.02 -5.53 -18.98
C MET A 374 0.21 -6.42 -18.81
N ALA A 375 0.50 -6.89 -17.60
CA ALA A 375 1.56 -7.86 -17.35
C ALA A 375 1.42 -9.09 -18.27
N LYS A 376 0.22 -9.68 -18.34
CA LYS A 376 -0.06 -10.82 -19.23
C LYS A 376 0.12 -10.51 -20.71
N LEU A 377 -0.28 -9.32 -21.16
CA LEU A 377 -0.14 -8.91 -22.56
C LEU A 377 1.34 -8.71 -22.95
N ILE A 378 2.14 -8.13 -22.05
CA ILE A 378 3.59 -7.99 -22.22
C ILE A 378 4.26 -9.37 -22.26
N ASP A 379 3.97 -10.24 -21.29
CA ASP A 379 4.60 -11.57 -21.18
C ASP A 379 4.27 -12.48 -22.37
N SER A 380 3.08 -12.33 -22.95
CA SER A 380 2.68 -13.08 -24.15
C SER A 380 3.16 -12.46 -25.46
N GLY A 381 3.87 -11.32 -25.42
CA GLY A 381 4.32 -10.57 -26.61
C GLY A 381 3.17 -9.94 -27.41
N LYS A 382 1.96 -9.88 -26.84
CA LYS A 382 0.77 -9.32 -27.51
C LYS A 382 0.68 -7.80 -27.38
N TYR A 383 1.49 -7.21 -26.50
CA TYR A 383 1.60 -5.77 -26.32
C TYR A 383 3.07 -5.40 -26.22
N ASP A 384 3.50 -4.48 -27.10
CA ASP A 384 4.81 -3.86 -27.07
C ASP A 384 4.60 -2.35 -26.78
N PRO A 385 4.92 -1.88 -25.56
CA PRO A 385 4.72 -0.48 -25.18
C PRO A 385 5.43 0.50 -26.13
N ALA A 386 6.63 0.15 -26.59
CA ALA A 386 7.42 0.99 -27.48
C ALA A 386 6.78 1.06 -28.87
N ALA A 387 6.36 -0.07 -29.44
CA ALA A 387 5.70 -0.10 -30.74
C ALA A 387 4.36 0.63 -30.72
N ASP A 388 3.57 0.44 -29.67
CA ASP A 388 2.26 1.05 -29.53
C ASP A 388 2.36 2.57 -29.39
N ASN A 389 3.32 3.07 -28.61
CA ASN A 389 3.54 4.51 -28.47
C ASN A 389 4.15 5.15 -29.74
N ARG A 390 5.00 4.43 -30.50
CA ARG A 390 5.45 4.88 -31.85
C ARG A 390 4.28 5.07 -32.81
N ARG A 391 3.29 4.16 -32.81
CA ARG A 391 2.08 4.32 -33.63
C ARG A 391 1.31 5.57 -33.22
N ARG A 392 1.11 5.79 -31.91
CA ARG A 392 0.44 6.99 -31.39
C ARG A 392 1.15 8.28 -31.81
N ILE A 393 2.49 8.33 -31.73
CA ILE A 393 3.29 9.47 -32.19
C ILE A 393 3.04 9.77 -33.68
N ALA A 394 2.99 8.73 -34.53
CA ALA A 394 2.71 8.91 -35.95
C ALA A 394 1.30 9.46 -36.22
N GLU A 395 0.29 8.97 -35.50
CA GLU A 395 -1.10 9.44 -35.59
C GLU A 395 -1.24 10.91 -35.14
N LEU A 396 -0.55 11.30 -34.07
CA LEU A 396 -0.52 12.68 -33.58
C LEU A 396 0.11 13.63 -34.60
N ARG A 397 1.24 13.25 -35.22
CA ARG A 397 1.89 14.04 -36.28
C ARG A 397 0.97 14.26 -37.48
N GLN A 398 0.27 13.22 -37.94
CA GLN A 398 -0.72 13.35 -39.00
C GLN A 398 -1.87 14.27 -38.62
N SER A 399 -2.31 14.24 -37.35
CA SER A 399 -3.41 15.09 -36.87
C SER A 399 -3.01 16.57 -36.82
N ILE A 400 -1.75 16.87 -36.48
CA ILE A 400 -1.19 18.23 -36.54
C ILE A 400 -1.12 18.72 -38.00
N GLU A 401 -0.66 17.88 -38.93
CA GLU A 401 -0.58 18.22 -40.35
C GLU A 401 -1.95 18.54 -40.96
N ARG A 402 -3.01 17.80 -40.57
CA ARG A 402 -4.37 18.04 -41.08
C ARG A 402 -5.05 19.31 -40.53
N LYS A 403 -4.54 19.88 -39.44
CA LYS A 403 -5.05 21.11 -38.83
C LYS A 403 -4.39 22.38 -39.37
N LYS A 404 -3.28 22.25 -40.09
CA LYS A 404 -2.61 23.33 -40.81
C LYS A 404 -3.19 23.45 -42.21
#